data_AF-A0A916YPG0-F1
#
_entry.id   AF-A0A916YPG0-F1
#
_cell.length_a   1.000
_cell.length_b   1.000
_cell.length_c   1.000
_cell.angle_alpha   90.00
_cell.angle_beta   90.00
_cell.angle_gamma   90.00
#
_symmetry.space_group_name_H-M   'P 1'
#
loop_
_entity.id
_entity.type
_entity.pdbx_description
1 polymer ?
#
loop_
_entity_poly.entity_id
_entity_poly.type
_entity_poly.pdbx_seq_one_letter_code
_entity_poly.pdbx_strand_id
1 'polypeptide(L)'
;MIELKSSELTCSFNTAQKVLSGKWSLMIIFHLMNGPIRFNELLRKFDGLTHASLTKQLRQLENFRLIHREVYNQVPPKVEYSLTDLGKKLYPTIIGLTDWGSEYIEHCKITEASWPR
;
A
#
# COMPACT_ATOMS: atom_id res chain seq x y z
N MET A 1 11.84 24.69 -3.25
CA MET A 1 11.50 24.64 -4.68
C MET A 1 12.47 23.65 -5.31
N ILE A 2 12.03 22.43 -5.64
CA ILE A 2 12.93 21.40 -6.19
C ILE A 2 12.93 21.55 -7.71
N GLU A 3 14.04 22.03 -8.28
CA GLU A 3 14.28 22.00 -9.73
C GLU A 3 14.59 20.57 -10.16
N LEU A 4 13.63 19.92 -10.81
CA LEU A 4 13.84 18.62 -11.45
C LEU A 4 14.27 18.85 -12.89
N LYS A 5 15.59 18.77 -13.13
CA LYS A 5 16.17 18.79 -14.48
C LYS A 5 15.73 17.54 -15.24
N SER A 6 14.89 17.74 -16.25
CA SER A 6 14.40 16.71 -17.15
C SER A 6 15.44 16.36 -18.21
N SER A 7 16.11 15.23 -18.06
CA SER A 7 16.79 14.56 -19.16
C SER A 7 16.69 13.05 -18.98
N GLU A 8 15.89 12.40 -19.84
CA GLU A 8 15.91 10.97 -20.21
C GLU A 8 16.37 9.97 -19.14
N LEU A 9 15.76 10.01 -17.96
CA LEU A 9 15.94 9.04 -16.89
C LEU A 9 14.59 8.92 -16.18
N THR A 10 14.18 7.70 -15.83
CA THR A 10 12.95 7.47 -15.06
C THR A 10 13.03 8.30 -13.77
N CYS A 11 12.29 9.40 -13.68
CA CYS A 11 12.28 10.25 -12.50
C CYS A 11 11.91 9.38 -11.29
N SER A 12 12.81 9.30 -10.30
CA SER A 12 12.65 8.42 -9.13
C SER A 12 11.34 8.69 -8.39
N PHE A 13 10.97 9.97 -8.29
CA PHE A 13 9.69 10.40 -7.74
C PHE A 13 8.50 9.88 -8.57
N ASN A 14 8.51 10.08 -9.89
CA ASN A 14 7.43 9.59 -10.75
C ASN A 14 7.31 8.06 -10.73
N THR A 15 8.43 7.35 -10.65
CA THR A 15 8.46 5.90 -10.50
C THR A 15 7.80 5.48 -9.18
N ALA A 16 8.19 6.11 -8.06
CA ALA A 16 7.59 5.82 -6.75
C ALA A 16 6.08 6.14 -6.76
N GLN A 17 5.70 7.29 -7.31
CA GLN A 17 4.29 7.68 -7.46
C GLN A 17 3.51 6.64 -8.27
N LYS A 18 4.06 6.15 -9.38
CA LYS A 18 3.40 5.14 -10.22
C LYS A 18 3.27 3.79 -9.51
N VAL A 19 4.32 3.35 -8.82
CA VAL A 19 4.35 2.07 -8.10
C VAL A 19 3.38 2.08 -6.92
N LEU A 20 3.34 3.19 -6.17
CA LEU A 20 2.47 3.37 -5.00
C LEU A 20 1.09 3.93 -5.37
N SER A 21 0.84 4.17 -6.66
CA SER A 21 -0.46 4.62 -7.15
C SER A 21 -1.53 3.55 -6.92
N GLY A 22 -2.75 4.01 -6.69
CA GLY A 22 -3.90 3.16 -6.42
C GLY A 22 -4.53 3.52 -5.09
N LYS A 23 -5.87 3.58 -5.08
CA LYS A 23 -6.66 4.01 -3.92
C LYS A 23 -6.31 3.22 -2.64
N TRP A 24 -5.91 1.96 -2.78
CA TRP A 24 -5.70 1.05 -1.65
C TRP A 24 -4.26 0.55 -1.51
N SER A 25 -3.36 0.92 -2.43
CA SER A 25 -1.99 0.39 -2.50
C SER A 25 -1.21 0.62 -1.20
N LEU A 26 -1.15 1.87 -0.71
CA LEU A 26 -0.44 2.21 0.53
C LEU A 26 -1.03 1.53 1.76
N MET A 27 -2.36 1.45 1.84
CA MET A 27 -3.06 0.78 2.95
C MET A 27 -2.83 -0.74 2.97
N ILE A 28 -2.82 -1.39 1.79
CA ILE A 28 -2.48 -2.82 1.69
C ILE A 28 -1.05 -3.04 2.17
N ILE A 29 -0.10 -2.24 1.69
CA ILE A 29 1.31 -2.31 2.11
C ILE A 29 1.43 -2.13 3.63
N PHE A 30 0.77 -1.11 4.19
CA PHE A 30 0.75 -0.84 5.62
C PHE A 30 0.26 -2.04 6.43
N HIS A 31 -0.84 -2.68 6.03
CA HIS A 31 -1.33 -3.86 6.75
C HIS A 31 -0.36 -5.05 6.67
N LEU A 32 0.27 -5.27 5.52
CA LEU A 32 1.23 -6.37 5.30
C LEU A 32 2.58 -6.16 6.02
N MET A 33 2.85 -4.96 6.56
CA MET A 33 4.05 -4.72 7.40
C MET A 33 4.03 -5.54 8.70
N ASN A 34 2.84 -5.93 9.17
CA ASN A 34 2.67 -6.74 10.38
C ASN A 34 2.83 -8.25 10.13
N GLY A 35 3.13 -8.65 8.88
CA GLY A 35 3.34 -10.04 8.50
C GLY A 35 2.34 -10.54 7.46
N PRO A 36 2.37 -11.86 7.14
CA PRO A 36 1.50 -12.45 6.14
C PRO A 36 0.01 -12.41 6.53
N ILE A 37 -0.86 -12.07 5.58
CA ILE A 37 -2.32 -11.97 5.79
C ILE A 37 -3.08 -12.73 4.70
N ARG A 38 -4.16 -13.43 5.06
CA ARG A 38 -5.03 -14.10 4.07
C ARG A 38 -5.92 -13.10 3.32
N PHE A 39 -6.35 -13.46 2.11
CA PHE A 39 -7.18 -12.57 1.28
C PHE A 39 -8.40 -11.99 2.02
N ASN A 40 -9.22 -12.86 2.64
CA ASN A 40 -10.46 -12.43 3.31
C ASN A 40 -10.17 -11.66 4.60
N GLU A 41 -9.07 -11.97 5.30
CA GLU A 41 -8.64 -11.22 6.48
C GLU A 41 -8.19 -9.81 6.09
N LEU A 42 -7.46 -9.69 4.98
CA LEU A 42 -7.06 -8.40 4.44
C LEU A 42 -8.27 -7.60 3.98
N LEU A 43 -9.21 -8.22 3.25
CA LEU A 43 -10.43 -7.56 2.76
C LEU A 43 -11.26 -6.95 3.90
N ARG A 44 -11.39 -7.66 5.03
CA ARG A 44 -12.13 -7.19 6.21
C ARG A 44 -11.52 -5.95 6.88
N LYS A 45 -10.30 -5.55 6.53
CA LYS A 45 -9.68 -4.33 7.04
C LYS A 45 -10.14 -3.06 6.30
N PHE A 46 -10.93 -3.21 5.24
CA PHE A 46 -11.36 -2.11 4.39
C PHE A 46 -12.87 -2.00 4.31
N ASP A 47 -13.40 -0.83 4.63
CA ASP A 47 -14.80 -0.51 4.38
C ASP A 47 -15.01 -0.14 2.90
N GLY A 48 -15.91 -0.86 2.23
CA GLY A 48 -16.29 -0.59 0.83
C GLY A 48 -15.31 -1.10 -0.23
N LEU A 49 -14.26 -1.84 0.14
CA LEU A 49 -13.40 -2.52 -0.84
C LEU A 49 -14.06 -3.80 -1.34
N THR A 50 -14.22 -3.93 -2.65
CA THR A 50 -14.78 -5.15 -3.25
C THR A 50 -13.70 -6.22 -3.47
N HIS A 51 -14.11 -7.50 -3.52
CA HIS A 51 -13.21 -8.62 -3.85
C HIS A 51 -12.46 -8.39 -5.18
N ALA A 52 -13.15 -7.91 -6.21
CA ALA A 52 -12.56 -7.63 -7.52
C ALA A 52 -11.51 -6.50 -7.44
N SER A 53 -11.80 -5.45 -6.67
CA SER A 53 -10.87 -4.34 -6.47
C SER A 53 -9.62 -4.78 -5.70
N LEU A 54 -9.79 -5.52 -4.59
CA LEU A 54 -8.66 -6.04 -3.82
C LEU A 54 -7.79 -6.98 -4.68
N THR A 55 -8.41 -7.86 -5.46
CA THR A 55 -7.69 -8.75 -6.39
C THR A 55 -6.87 -7.95 -7.40
N LYS A 56 -7.43 -6.88 -7.99
CA LYS A 56 -6.72 -6.00 -8.92
C LYS A 56 -5.53 -5.31 -8.26
N GLN A 57 -5.71 -4.78 -7.05
CA GLN A 57 -4.63 -4.10 -6.31
C GLN A 57 -3.51 -5.06 -5.91
N LEU A 58 -3.84 -6.26 -5.41
CA LEU A 58 -2.84 -7.27 -5.06
C LEU A 58 -2.03 -7.73 -6.28
N ARG A 59 -2.68 -8.01 -7.41
CA ARG A 59 -1.98 -8.33 -8.66
C ARG A 59 -1.06 -7.21 -9.14
N GLN A 60 -1.49 -5.96 -8.99
CA GLN A 60 -0.66 -4.79 -9.35
C GLN A 60 0.59 -4.70 -8.46
N LEU A 61 0.44 -4.85 -7.14
CA LEU A 61 1.56 -4.84 -6.20
C LEU A 61 2.52 -6.03 -6.39
N GLU A 62 1.99 -7.20 -6.76
CA GLU A 62 2.77 -8.39 -7.12
C GLU A 62 3.57 -8.15 -8.41
N ASN A 63 2.95 -7.54 -9.43
CA ASN A 63 3.63 -7.15 -10.67
C ASN A 63 4.77 -6.13 -10.42
N PHE A 64 4.60 -5.24 -9.44
CA PHE A 64 5.66 -4.34 -8.98
C PHE A 64 6.67 -4.99 -8.03
N ARG A 65 6.54 -6.30 -7.77
CA ARG A 65 7.40 -7.08 -6.88
C ARG A 65 7.44 -6.56 -5.44
N LEU A 66 6.39 -5.87 -5.00
CA LEU A 66 6.27 -5.37 -3.63
C LEU A 66 5.69 -6.40 -2.67
N ILE A 67 4.82 -7.27 -3.19
CA ILE A 67 4.20 -8.34 -2.40
C ILE A 67 4.46 -9.71 -3.01
N HIS A 68 4.46 -10.72 -2.17
CA HIS A 68 4.55 -12.14 -2.51
C HIS A 68 3.22 -12.82 -2.19
N ARG A 69 2.73 -13.65 -3.11
CA ARG A 69 1.54 -14.48 -2.94
C ARG A 69 1.97 -15.93 -2.74
N GLU A 70 1.66 -16.48 -1.58
CA GLU A 70 1.97 -17.87 -1.25
C GLU A 70 0.68 -18.71 -1.23
N VAL A 71 0.72 -19.88 -1.88
CA VAL A 71 -0.39 -20.85 -1.90
C VAL A 71 0.02 -22.09 -1.13
N TYR A 72 -0.70 -22.37 -0.04
CA TYR A 72 -0.46 -23.55 0.77
C TYR A 72 -1.43 -24.65 0.37
N ASN A 73 -0.88 -25.73 -0.17
CA ASN A 73 -1.62 -26.95 -0.54
C ASN A 73 -1.90 -27.83 0.69
N GLN A 74 -2.64 -27.27 1.65
CA GLN A 74 -3.16 -27.96 2.83
C GLN A 74 -4.68 -28.09 2.73
N VAL A 75 -5.31 -28.83 3.64
CA VAL A 75 -6.77 -28.89 3.75
C VAL A 75 -7.23 -28.09 4.97
N PRO A 76 -8.07 -27.04 4.81
CA PRO A 76 -8.46 -26.40 3.56
C PRO A 76 -7.32 -25.56 2.96
N PRO A 77 -7.28 -25.39 1.61
CA PRO A 77 -6.24 -24.60 0.97
C PRO A 77 -6.31 -23.14 1.44
N LYS A 78 -5.15 -22.54 1.70
CA LYS A 78 -5.04 -21.13 2.12
C LYS A 78 -4.09 -20.37 1.21
N VAL A 79 -4.38 -19.09 1.02
CA VAL A 79 -3.55 -18.14 0.27
C VAL A 79 -3.20 -16.99 1.20
N GLU A 80 -1.92 -16.68 1.30
CA GLU A 80 -1.41 -15.56 2.10
C GLU A 80 -0.63 -14.60 1.21
N TYR A 81 -0.66 -13.33 1.62
CA TYR A 81 0.10 -12.25 1.00
C TYR A 81 1.07 -11.70 2.02
N SER A 82 2.29 -11.39 1.59
CA SER A 82 3.33 -10.81 2.44
C SER A 82 4.15 -9.79 1.66
N LEU A 83 4.87 -8.90 2.34
CA LEU A 83 5.83 -8.02 1.66
C LEU A 83 7.05 -8.81 1.20
N THR A 84 7.52 -8.55 -0.02
CA THR A 84 8.85 -8.98 -0.45
C THR A 84 9.93 -8.18 0.28
N ASP A 85 11.20 -8.56 0.13
CA ASP A 85 12.30 -7.75 0.69
C ASP A 85 12.39 -6.35 0.07
N LEU A 86 11.96 -6.19 -1.18
CA LEU A 86 11.80 -4.87 -1.79
C LEU A 86 10.64 -4.09 -1.14
N GLY A 87 9.49 -4.74 -0.93
CA GLY A 87 8.33 -4.13 -0.27
C GLY A 87 8.62 -3.68 1.17
N LYS A 88 9.39 -4.47 1.93
CA LYS A 88 9.81 -4.12 3.29
C LYS A 88 10.65 -2.84 3.34
N LYS A 89 11.41 -2.51 2.29
CA LYS A 89 12.17 -1.26 2.21
C LYS A 89 11.31 0.00 2.18
N LEU A 90 9.99 -0.13 1.97
CA LEU A 90 9.05 1.00 2.06
C LEU A 90 8.71 1.39 3.51
N TYR A 91 9.10 0.59 4.51
CA TYR A 91 8.83 0.87 5.92
C TYR A 91 9.15 2.31 6.34
N PRO A 92 10.37 2.86 6.17
CA PRO A 92 10.67 4.23 6.55
C PRO A 92 9.80 5.27 5.82
N THR A 93 9.43 5.02 4.57
CA THR A 93 8.54 5.92 3.80
C THR A 93 7.12 5.92 4.38
N ILE A 94 6.59 4.75 4.73
CA ILE A 94 5.24 4.64 5.32
C ILE A 94 5.19 5.26 6.72
N ILE A 95 6.23 5.08 7.54
CA ILE A 95 6.33 5.75 8.84
C ILE A 95 6.38 7.26 8.67
N GLY A 96 7.22 7.79 7.77
CA GLY A 96 7.25 9.23 7.49
C GLY A 96 5.91 9.79 6.99
N LEU A 97 5.15 9.03 6.20
CA LEU A 97 3.79 9.41 5.81
C LEU A 97 2.80 9.40 6.99
N THR A 98 2.99 8.47 7.93
CA THR A 98 2.16 8.37 9.14
C THR A 98 2.41 9.56 10.07
N ASP A 99 3.68 9.88 10.31
CA ASP A 99 4.09 11.02 11.15
C ASP A 99 3.58 12.34 10.55
N TRP A 100 3.82 12.56 9.25
CA TRP A 100 3.28 13.73 8.55
C TRP A 100 1.75 13.78 8.58
N GLY A 101 1.07 12.62 8.45
CA GLY A 101 -0.37 12.53 8.53
C GLY A 101 -0.91 12.97 9.91
N SER A 102 -0.22 12.61 10.99
CA SER A 102 -0.54 13.05 12.34
C SER A 102 -0.36 14.57 12.50
N GLU A 103 0.76 15.12 12.03
CA GLU A 103 1.00 16.57 12.04
C GLU A 103 -0.08 17.32 11.23
N TYR A 104 -0.47 16.79 10.07
CA TYR A 104 -1.51 17.38 9.23
C TYR A 104 -2.88 17.39 9.93
N ILE A 105 -3.26 16.28 10.58
CA ILE A 105 -4.52 16.20 11.34
C ILE A 105 -4.54 17.23 12.47
N GLU A 106 -3.45 17.36 13.21
CA GLU A 106 -3.32 18.33 14.29
C GLU A 106 -3.39 19.77 13.75
N HIS A 107 -2.62 20.07 12.70
CA HIS A 107 -2.56 21.40 12.09
C HIS A 107 -3.90 21.85 11.53
N CYS A 108 -4.59 20.98 10.80
CA CYS A 108 -5.87 21.28 10.16
C CYS A 108 -7.07 21.05 11.09
N LYS A 109 -6.85 20.53 12.31
CA LYS A 109 -7.91 20.12 13.25
C LYS A 109 -8.95 19.20 12.58
N ILE A 110 -8.45 18.27 11.75
CA ILE A 110 -9.29 17.34 11.01
C ILE A 110 -10.06 16.46 12.00
N THR A 111 -11.35 16.31 11.76
CA THR A 111 -12.20 15.32 12.41
C THR A 111 -12.79 14.40 11.33
N GLU A 112 -13.35 13.26 11.68
CA GLU A 112 -14.03 12.38 10.69
C GLU A 112 -15.11 13.14 9.88
N ALA A 113 -15.70 14.18 10.46
CA ALA A 113 -16.71 15.02 9.82
C ALA A 113 -16.14 16.06 8.83
N SER A 114 -14.82 16.34 8.84
CA SER A 114 -14.23 17.42 8.04
C SER A 114 -13.70 16.99 6.67
N TRP A 115 -13.78 15.71 6.31
CA TRP A 115 -13.33 15.23 5.00
C TRP A 115 -14.32 15.63 3.90
N PRO A 116 -13.84 16.24 2.79
CA PRO A 116 -14.68 16.46 1.61
C PRO A 116 -15.08 15.10 1.02
N ARG A 117 -16.39 14.88 0.89
CA ARG A 117 -16.95 13.67 0.26
C ARG A 117 -16.85 13.73 -1.25
#